data_AF-A0A0B6Z9V6-F1
#
_entry.id   AF-A0A0B6Z9V6-F1
#
_cell.length_a   1.000
_cell.length_b   1.000
_cell.length_c   1.000
_cell.angle_alpha   90.00
_cell.angle_beta   90.00
_cell.angle_gamma   90.00
#
_symmetry.space_group_name_H-M   'P 1'
#
loop_
_entity.id
_entity.type
_entity.pdbx_description
1 polymer ?
#
loop_
_entity_poly.entity_id
_entity_poly.type
_entity_poly.pdbx_seq_one_letter_code
_entity_poly.pdbx_strand_id
1 'polypeptide(L)' 'MAEGQQETHLVAKYDYNAENSQELSMRKGERLLLVDDTKDWWKVRSPETN' A
#
# COMPACT_ATOMS: atom_id res chain seq x y z
N MET A 1 17.50 12.94 -17.04
CA MET A 1 17.75 12.36 -15.70
C MET A 1 16.46 11.65 -15.34
N ALA A 2 16.45 10.32 -15.37
CA ALA A 2 15.23 9.55 -15.20
C ALA A 2 14.95 9.48 -13.70
N GLU A 3 13.99 10.27 -13.22
CA GLU A 3 13.36 10.03 -11.93
C GLU A 3 12.52 8.77 -12.10
N GLY A 4 13.17 7.61 -11.94
CA GLY A 4 12.49 6.34 -11.85
C GLY A 4 11.57 6.41 -10.64
N GLN A 5 10.27 6.38 -10.89
CA GLN A 5 9.27 6.23 -9.86
C GLN A 5 9.63 4.98 -9.06
N GLN A 6 10.22 5.15 -7.87
CA GLN A 6 10.58 4.03 -7.02
C GLN A 6 9.29 3.41 -6.52
N GLU A 7 8.83 2.37 -7.20
CA GLU A 7 7.74 1.50 -6.76
C GLU A 7 8.16 0.87 -5.43
N THR A 8 7.83 1.55 -4.34
CA THR A 8 8.20 1.12 -3.00
C THR A 8 7.21 0.05 -2.58
N HIS A 9 7.69 -1.19 -2.57
CA HIS A 9 6.91 -2.33 -2.16
C HIS A 9 6.97 -2.47 -0.63
N LEU A 10 5.83 -2.34 0.02
CA LEU A 10 5.67 -2.53 1.46
C LEU A 10 5.19 -3.96 1.71
N VAL A 11 5.66 -4.57 2.79
CA VAL A 11 5.15 -5.87 3.24
C VAL A 11 4.37 -5.65 4.52
N ALA A 12 3.10 -6.02 4.50
CA ALA A 12 2.25 -5.95 5.68
C ALA A 12 2.78 -6.91 6.75
N LYS A 13 3.25 -6.37 7.89
CA LYS A 13 3.71 -7.19 9.03
C LYS A 13 2.56 -7.80 9.83
N TYR A 14 1.37 -7.22 9.69
CA TYR A 14 0.16 -7.59 10.38
C TYR A 14 -0.98 -7.65 9.38
N ASP A 15 -1.99 -8.45 9.68
CA ASP A 15 -3.28 -8.37 9.01
C ASP A 15 -4.00 -7.10 9.47
N TYR A 16 -4.53 -6.38 8.50
CA TYR A 16 -5.34 -5.20 8.68
C TYR A 16 -6.59 -5.39 7.81
N ASN A 17 -7.75 -5.46 8.44
CA ASN A 17 -9.01 -5.52 7.73
C ASN A 17 -9.51 -4.09 7.55
N ALA A 18 -9.73 -3.65 6.31
CA ALA A 18 -10.36 -2.36 6.08
C ALA A 18 -11.76 -2.37 6.71
N GLU A 19 -12.03 -1.41 7.58
CA GLU A 19 -13.35 -1.29 8.21
C GLU A 19 -14.32 -0.55 7.29
N ASN A 20 -13.82 0.21 6.31
CA ASN A 20 -14.60 0.93 5.31
C ASN A 20 -14.08 0.73 3.88
N SER A 21 -14.93 0.97 2.87
CA SER A 21 -14.55 0.96 1.45
C SER A 21 -13.50 2.00 1.04
N GLN A 22 -13.13 2.91 1.95
CA GLN A 22 -12.05 3.87 1.76
C GLN A 22 -10.71 3.36 2.28
N GLU A 23 -10.73 2.32 3.12
CA GLU A 23 -9.55 1.67 3.67
C GLU A 23 -9.19 0.44 2.85
N LEU A 24 -7.92 0.05 2.89
CA LEU A 24 -7.41 -1.05 2.11
C LEU A 24 -7.15 -2.24 3.02
N SER A 25 -7.81 -3.37 2.76
CA SER A 25 -7.57 -4.60 3.50
C SER A 25 -6.21 -5.17 3.10
N MET A 26 -5.38 -5.49 4.07
CA MET A 26 -4.03 -5.99 3.88
C MET A 26 -3.88 -7.25 4.71
N ARG A 27 -3.38 -8.35 4.17
CA ARG A 27 -3.06 -9.53 4.98
C ARG A 27 -1.62 -9.49 5.46
N LYS A 28 -1.32 -10.10 6.61
CA LYS A 28 0.07 -10.33 7.02
C LYS A 28 0.83 -11.10 5.93
N GLY A 29 1.94 -10.53 5.47
CA GLY A 29 2.75 -11.08 4.38
C GLY A 29 2.33 -10.61 2.98
N GLU A 30 1.28 -9.80 2.88
CA GLU A 30 0.84 -9.20 1.62
C GLU A 30 1.82 -8.13 1.17
N ARG A 31 2.01 -8.04 -0.15
CA ARG A 31 2.80 -6.97 -0.76
C ARG A 31 1.86 -5.84 -1.16
N LEU A 32 2.25 -4.63 -0.79
CA LEU A 32 1.49 -3.42 -1.06
C LEU A 32 2.37 -2.47 -1.85
N LEU A 33 1.76 -1.73 -2.75
CA LEU A 33 2.47 -0.72 -3.50
C LEU A 33 2.28 0.62 -2.80
N LEU A 34 3.38 1.27 -2.43
CA LEU A 34 3.35 2.68 -2.05
C LEU A 34 2.97 3.49 -3.29
N VAL A 35 1.84 4.18 -3.21
CA VAL A 35 1.35 5.07 -4.27
C VAL A 35 1.81 6.49 -4.00
N ASP A 36 1.73 6.92 -2.74
CA ASP A 36 2.02 8.30 -2.35
C ASP A 36 2.49 8.34 -0.90
N ASP A 37 3.73 8.74 -0.67
CA ASP A 37 4.27 9.07 0.66
C ASP A 37 4.47 10.59 0.85
N THR A 38 3.98 11.41 -0.09
CA THR A 38 4.18 12.86 -0.07
C THR A 38 3.40 13.60 1.04
N LYS A 39 2.58 12.87 1.82
CA LYS A 39 1.75 13.41 2.91
C LYS A 39 2.14 12.77 4.24
N ASP A 40 1.62 13.31 5.34
CA ASP A 40 1.71 12.72 6.69
C ASP A 40 1.18 11.28 6.77
N TRP A 41 0.42 10.84 5.77
CA TRP A 41 -0.08 9.48 5.65
C TRP A 41 0.35 8.89 4.31
N TRP A 42 0.72 7.62 4.32
CA TRP A 42 1.10 6.90 3.13
C TRP A 42 -0.14 6.31 2.46
N LYS A 43 -0.35 6.66 1.19
CA LYS A 43 -1.32 6.00 0.34
C LYS A 43 -0.68 4.76 -0.25
N VAL A 44 -1.24 3.60 0.07
CA VAL A 44 -0.83 2.31 -0.47
C VAL A 44 -1.96 1.68 -1.28
N ARG A 45 -1.63 0.82 -2.22
CA ARG A 45 -2.58 0.07 -3.04
C ARG A 45 -2.28 -1.43 -2.93
N SER A 46 -3.31 -2.25 -2.74
CA SER A 46 -3.19 -3.70 -2.88
C SER A 46 -3.07 -4.04 -4.36
N PRO A 47 -2.11 -4.89 -4.76
CA PRO A 47 -2.10 -5.46 -6.10
C PRO A 47 -3.30 -6.41 -6.31
N GLU A 48 -3.91 -6.88 -5.21
CA GLU A 48 -5.11 -7.70 -5.20
C GLU A 48 -6.33 -6.81 -4.89
N THR A 49 -6.91 -6.20 -5.92
CA THR A 49 -8.29 -5.68 -5.89
C THR A 49 -9.04 -6.39 -6.99
N ASN A 50 -9.88 -7.36 -6.61
CA ASN A 50 -10.98 -7.85 -7.44
C ASN A 50 -12.27 -7.81 -6.63
#